data_AF-A0A925UPF1-F1
#
_entry.id   AF-A0A925UPF1-F1
#
_cell.length_a   1.000
_cell.length_b   1.000
_cell.length_c   1.000
_cell.angle_alpha   90.00
_cell.angle_beta   90.00
_cell.angle_gamma   90.00
#
_symmetry.space_group_name_H-M   'P 1'
#
loop_
_entity.id
_entity.type
_entity.pdbx_description
1 polymer ?
#
loop_
_entity_poly.entity_id
_entity_poly.type
_entity_poly.pdbx_seq_one_letter_code
_entity_poly.pdbx_strand_id
1 'polypeptide(L)'
;MVRKPVNAIVSQGTLATAPKIIALKSTESVITVSRGGDPLPYTKIINSKATAYASLNGATAYTASGKKAVRNPNGYSTIAVDPKVIPLGSKLFIEGYGLAYAADTGSAIKGNIIDVFFNTLAEARGWGVRYVNVYVLK
;
A
#
# COMPACT_ATOMS: atom_id res chain seq x y z
N MET A 1 -22.16 -46.31 7.03
CA MET A 1 -22.57 -45.11 6.24
C MET A 1 -22.40 -43.89 7.13
N VAL A 2 -21.22 -43.26 7.14
CA VAL A 2 -20.89 -42.16 8.07
C VAL A 2 -21.22 -40.83 7.39
N ARG A 3 -22.22 -40.11 7.91
CA ARG A 3 -22.55 -38.75 7.47
C ARG A 3 -21.48 -37.80 8.03
N LYS A 4 -20.76 -37.13 7.14
CA LYS A 4 -19.73 -36.12 7.48
C LYS A 4 -20.38 -34.92 8.19
N PRO A 5 -19.74 -34.30 9.19
CA PRO A 5 -20.24 -33.06 9.78
C PRO A 5 -20.09 -31.90 8.79
N VAL A 6 -21.12 -31.06 8.71
CA VAL A 6 -21.11 -29.81 7.95
C VAL A 6 -20.61 -28.68 8.86
N ASN A 7 -19.54 -28.00 8.46
CA ASN A 7 -19.11 -26.77 9.11
C ASN A 7 -20.00 -25.62 8.63
N ALA A 8 -20.93 -25.19 9.47
CA ALA A 8 -21.61 -23.92 9.31
C ALA A 8 -20.61 -22.78 9.57
N ILE A 9 -20.34 -21.94 8.57
CA ILE A 9 -19.60 -20.70 8.77
C ILE A 9 -20.62 -19.57 8.82
N VAL A 10 -20.89 -19.11 10.04
CA VAL A 10 -21.66 -17.92 10.36
C VAL A 10 -20.88 -16.69 9.86
N SER A 11 -21.54 -15.89 9.03
CA SER A 11 -21.10 -14.56 8.61
C SER A 11 -21.23 -13.57 9.77
N GLN A 12 -20.13 -12.98 10.24
CA GLN A 12 -20.04 -11.59 10.72
C GLN A 12 -18.57 -11.17 10.83
N GLY A 13 -18.19 -10.14 10.05
CA GLY A 13 -17.08 -9.20 10.28
C GLY A 13 -15.69 -9.76 10.59
N THR A 14 -14.82 -9.90 9.58
CA THR A 14 -13.39 -10.19 9.81
C THR A 14 -12.52 -8.96 9.56
N LEU A 15 -11.80 -8.58 10.63
CA LEU A 15 -10.61 -7.75 10.66
C LEU A 15 -9.72 -7.98 9.44
N ALA A 16 -9.13 -6.91 8.88
CA ALA A 16 -8.22 -6.96 7.75
C ALA A 16 -7.08 -7.96 7.99
N THR A 17 -7.23 -9.17 7.46
CA THR A 17 -6.22 -10.23 7.48
C THR A 17 -5.03 -9.74 6.66
N ALA A 18 -3.87 -9.61 7.30
CA ALA A 18 -2.58 -9.43 6.64
C ALA A 18 -2.44 -10.46 5.50
N PRO A 19 -1.85 -10.10 4.34
CA PRO A 19 -1.75 -11.02 3.22
C PRO A 19 -1.09 -12.32 3.66
N LYS A 20 -1.83 -13.43 3.50
CA LYS A 20 -1.34 -14.78 3.82
C LYS A 20 -0.27 -15.13 2.79
N ILE A 21 0.99 -15.27 3.22
CA ILE A 21 2.06 -15.82 2.38
C ILE A 21 1.75 -17.30 2.19
N ILE A 22 1.14 -17.67 1.06
CA ILE A 22 0.92 -19.08 0.70
C ILE A 22 2.21 -19.61 0.08
N ALA A 23 2.65 -20.74 0.62
CA ALA A 23 3.91 -21.45 0.40
C ALA A 23 4.51 -21.42 -1.02
N LEU A 24 5.86 -21.37 -1.02
CA LEU A 24 6.76 -21.58 -2.15
C LEU A 24 6.33 -22.78 -3.01
N LYS A 25 5.91 -22.51 -4.26
CA LYS A 25 6.01 -23.46 -5.39
C LYS A 25 6.08 -22.77 -6.77
N SER A 26 6.54 -21.53 -6.80
CA SER A 26 6.98 -20.82 -8.00
C SER A 26 8.19 -19.98 -7.60
N THR A 27 9.18 -19.84 -8.49
CA THR A 27 10.41 -19.04 -8.28
C THR A 27 10.16 -17.53 -8.18
N GLU A 28 8.91 -17.09 -8.04
CA GLU A 28 8.52 -15.68 -8.01
C GLU A 28 7.86 -15.30 -6.70
N SER A 29 8.43 -14.30 -6.04
CA SER A 29 7.84 -13.64 -4.89
C SER A 29 6.62 -12.83 -5.34
N VAL A 30 5.41 -13.34 -5.05
CA VAL A 30 4.13 -12.72 -5.41
C VAL A 30 3.30 -12.38 -4.16
N ILE A 31 2.52 -11.30 -4.21
CA ILE A 31 1.45 -11.02 -3.24
C ILE A 31 0.09 -11.36 -3.85
N THR A 32 -0.75 -12.08 -3.09
CA THR A 32 -2.16 -12.30 -3.46
C THR A 32 -3.01 -11.24 -2.78
N VAL A 33 -3.67 -10.40 -3.57
CA VAL A 33 -4.61 -9.39 -3.08
C VAL A 33 -5.99 -10.00 -2.89
N SER A 34 -6.64 -9.68 -1.77
CA SER A 34 -7.91 -10.31 -1.32
C SER A 34 -9.10 -10.10 -2.25
N ARG A 35 -9.02 -9.18 -3.22
CA ARG A 35 -10.13 -8.78 -4.11
C ARG A 35 -10.08 -9.45 -5.50
N GLY A 36 -9.64 -10.70 -5.58
CA GLY A 36 -9.73 -11.51 -6.81
C GLY A 36 -8.87 -11.00 -7.97
N GLY A 37 -7.85 -10.19 -7.69
CA GLY A 37 -6.89 -9.72 -8.69
C GLY A 37 -5.75 -10.72 -8.88
N ASP A 38 -5.06 -10.59 -10.02
CA ASP A 38 -3.87 -11.39 -10.30
C ASP A 38 -2.80 -11.20 -9.21
N PRO A 39 -2.03 -12.26 -8.88
CA PRO A 39 -0.89 -12.13 -8.00
C PRO A 39 0.05 -11.03 -8.51
N LEU A 40 0.47 -10.12 -7.63
CA LEU A 40 1.39 -9.05 -7.99
C LEU A 40 2.82 -9.49 -7.67
N PRO A 41 3.69 -9.67 -8.67
CA PRO A 41 5.09 -9.99 -8.42
C PRO A 41 5.82 -8.78 -7.82
N TYR A 42 6.73 -9.05 -6.88
CA TYR A 42 7.54 -8.05 -6.22
C TYR A 42 9.02 -8.45 -6.20
N THR A 43 9.88 -7.45 -6.02
CA THR A 43 11.34 -7.61 -5.94
C THR A 43 11.87 -7.39 -4.54
N LYS A 44 11.18 -6.59 -3.72
CA LYS A 44 11.66 -6.17 -2.40
C LYS A 44 10.49 -5.87 -1.47
N ILE A 45 10.65 -6.20 -0.19
CA ILE A 45 9.76 -5.78 0.90
C ILE A 45 10.55 -4.86 1.82
N ILE A 46 9.95 -3.74 2.21
CA ILE A 46 10.56 -2.75 3.10
C ILE A 46 9.56 -2.46 4.21
N ASN A 47 9.94 -2.72 5.46
CA ASN A 47 9.16 -2.23 6.60
C ASN A 47 9.44 -0.73 6.77
N SER A 48 8.41 0.09 6.59
CA SER A 48 8.53 1.54 6.54
C SER A 48 7.65 2.21 7.58
N LYS A 49 8.15 3.30 8.17
CA LYS A 49 7.32 4.25 8.92
C LYS A 49 6.51 5.05 7.91
N ALA A 50 5.20 4.86 7.88
CA ALA A 50 4.28 5.57 7.02
C ALA A 50 3.58 6.71 7.77
N THR A 51 3.80 7.93 7.30
CA THR A 51 3.02 9.12 7.65
C THR A 51 1.95 9.37 6.59
N ALA A 52 1.08 10.36 6.82
CA ALA A 52 0.12 10.81 5.82
C ALA A 52 0.07 12.33 5.73
N TYR A 53 -0.17 12.81 4.51
CA TYR A 53 -0.42 14.20 4.20
C TYR A 53 -1.63 14.35 3.27
N ALA A 54 -2.18 15.55 3.20
CA ALA A 54 -3.26 15.90 2.30
C ALA A 54 -3.06 17.31 1.78
N SER A 55 -3.65 17.61 0.64
CA SER A 55 -3.65 18.98 0.12
C SER A 55 -4.60 19.88 0.93
N LEU A 56 -4.21 21.14 1.11
CA LEU A 56 -5.04 22.15 1.77
C LEU A 56 -6.30 22.42 0.95
N ASN A 57 -7.48 22.25 1.56
CA ASN A 57 -8.78 22.58 0.96
C ASN A 57 -9.01 22.00 -0.45
N GLY A 58 -8.46 20.82 -0.74
CA GLY A 58 -8.61 20.17 -2.05
C GLY A 58 -7.83 20.85 -3.18
N ALA A 59 -6.88 21.75 -2.85
CA ALA A 59 -6.01 22.36 -3.84
C ALA A 59 -5.28 21.29 -4.66
N THR A 60 -5.03 21.57 -5.93
CA THR A 60 -4.19 20.68 -6.74
C THR A 60 -2.75 20.77 -6.25
N ALA A 61 -2.20 19.65 -5.82
CA ALA A 61 -0.79 19.52 -5.47
C ALA A 61 -0.06 18.73 -6.55
N TYR A 62 1.19 19.10 -6.82
CA TYR A 62 2.09 18.39 -7.73
C TYR A 62 3.25 17.82 -6.94
N THR A 63 3.63 16.60 -7.30
CA THR A 63 4.74 15.86 -6.72
C THR A 63 6.07 16.30 -7.34
N ALA A 64 7.20 15.96 -6.72
CA ALA A 64 8.54 16.22 -7.24
C ALA A 64 8.78 15.64 -8.65
N SER A 65 8.07 14.58 -9.03
CA SER A 65 8.10 14.02 -10.39
C SER A 65 7.25 14.79 -11.42
N GLY A 66 6.54 15.85 -11.01
CA GLY A 66 5.60 16.61 -11.84
C GLY A 66 4.22 15.98 -11.98
N LYS A 67 3.98 14.78 -11.41
CA LYS A 67 2.65 14.16 -11.38
C LYS A 67 1.74 14.84 -10.38
N LYS A 68 0.45 14.91 -10.67
CA LYS A 68 -0.57 15.35 -9.70
C LYS A 68 -0.61 14.40 -8.50
N ALA A 69 -0.64 14.95 -7.29
CA ALA A 69 -0.86 14.18 -6.08
C ALA A 69 -2.31 13.66 -6.07
N VAL A 70 -2.47 12.34 -5.92
CA VAL A 70 -3.78 11.69 -6.00
C VAL A 70 -3.88 10.51 -5.03
N ARG A 71 -5.03 10.41 -4.35
CA ARG A 71 -5.46 9.22 -3.66
C ARG A 71 -6.52 8.52 -4.51
N ASN A 72 -6.21 7.30 -4.95
CA ASN A 72 -7.13 6.43 -5.69
C ASN A 72 -7.18 5.03 -5.03
N PRO A 73 -8.22 4.70 -4.24
CA PRO A 73 -8.36 3.39 -3.59
C PRO A 73 -8.54 2.20 -4.54
N ASN A 74 -8.96 2.47 -5.78
CA ASN A 74 -9.23 1.46 -6.82
C ASN A 74 -8.14 1.43 -7.90
N GLY A 75 -7.04 2.14 -7.70
CA GLY A 75 -5.95 2.24 -8.66
C GLY A 75 -4.68 2.73 -8.00
N TYR A 76 -3.82 3.39 -8.78
CA TYR A 76 -2.55 3.91 -8.27
C TYR A 76 -2.74 5.29 -7.64
N SER A 77 -2.31 5.41 -6.40
CA SER A 77 -2.11 6.69 -5.73
C SER A 77 -0.67 7.19 -5.93
N THR A 78 -0.35 8.39 -5.48
CA THR A 78 1.03 8.91 -5.44
C THR A 78 1.49 9.05 -4.00
N ILE A 79 2.76 8.75 -3.74
CA ILE A 79 3.35 8.88 -2.40
C ILE A 79 4.74 9.54 -2.47
N ALA A 80 5.18 10.08 -1.33
CA ALA A 80 6.55 10.53 -1.14
C ALA A 80 7.43 9.43 -0.55
N VAL A 81 8.67 9.33 -1.03
CA VAL A 81 9.67 8.36 -0.58
C VAL A 81 11.06 9.00 -0.48
N ASP A 82 12.02 8.27 0.10
CA ASP A 82 13.45 8.53 -0.12
C ASP A 82 13.91 7.81 -1.41
N PRO A 83 14.32 8.54 -2.47
CA PRO A 83 14.79 7.95 -3.72
C PRO A 83 16.00 7.02 -3.58
N LYS A 84 16.79 7.15 -2.50
CA LYS A 84 17.92 6.24 -2.23
C LYS A 84 17.47 4.86 -1.76
N VAL A 85 16.24 4.74 -1.24
CA VAL A 85 15.67 3.49 -0.72
C VAL A 85 14.65 2.90 -1.69
N ILE A 86 13.79 3.75 -2.26
CA ILE A 86 12.78 3.43 -3.26
C ILE A 86 12.92 4.43 -4.41
N PRO A 87 13.42 4.02 -5.59
CA PRO A 87 13.54 4.93 -6.73
C PRO A 87 12.20 5.58 -7.12
N LEU A 88 12.25 6.83 -7.59
CA LEU A 88 11.07 7.46 -8.18
C LEU A 88 10.63 6.67 -9.42
N GLY A 89 9.31 6.58 -9.61
CA GLY A 89 8.68 5.77 -10.64
C GLY A 89 8.37 4.34 -10.23
N SER A 90 8.91 3.83 -9.11
CA SER A 90 8.58 2.49 -8.60
C SER A 90 7.08 2.31 -8.40
N LYS A 91 6.57 1.16 -8.85
CA LYS A 91 5.23 0.67 -8.53
C LYS A 91 5.28 -0.03 -7.17
N LEU A 92 4.32 0.29 -6.32
CA LEU A 92 4.31 -0.17 -4.93
C LEU A 92 2.95 -0.76 -4.58
N PHE A 93 2.96 -1.74 -3.70
CA PHE A 93 1.80 -2.10 -2.89
C PHE A 93 2.11 -1.81 -1.42
N ILE A 94 1.26 -1.03 -0.78
CA ILE A 94 1.40 -0.65 0.63
C ILE A 94 0.26 -1.27 1.42
N GLU A 95 0.60 -2.06 2.45
CA GLU A 95 -0.41 -2.69 3.30
C GLU A 95 -1.36 -1.65 3.92
N GLY A 96 -2.67 -1.94 3.87
CA GLY A 96 -3.71 -1.06 4.38
C GLY A 96 -4.00 0.18 3.52
N TYR A 97 -3.19 0.48 2.50
CA TYR A 97 -3.35 1.68 1.67
C TYR A 97 -3.69 1.33 0.21
N GLY A 98 -2.96 0.38 -0.39
CA GLY A 98 -3.15 -0.10 -1.76
C GLY A 98 -2.00 0.22 -2.70
N LEU A 99 -2.31 0.30 -4.00
CA LEU A 99 -1.33 0.54 -5.06
C LEU A 99 -0.88 2.00 -5.10
N ALA A 100 0.41 2.21 -5.36
CA ALA A 100 1.00 3.54 -5.41
C ALA A 100 2.18 3.64 -6.38
N TYR A 101 2.45 4.86 -6.83
CA TYR A 101 3.71 5.26 -7.44
C TYR A 101 4.55 6.06 -6.43
N ALA A 102 5.83 5.73 -6.34
CA ALA A 102 6.84 6.63 -5.79
C ALA A 102 6.97 7.85 -6.73
N ALA A 103 6.30 8.94 -6.39
CA ALA A 103 6.17 10.10 -7.29
C ALA A 103 6.72 11.38 -6.67
N ASP A 104 6.91 11.41 -5.36
CA ASP A 104 7.29 12.61 -4.63
C ASP A 104 8.48 12.37 -3.69
N THR A 105 9.03 13.45 -3.16
CA THR A 105 10.07 13.43 -2.14
C THR A 105 9.76 14.47 -1.06
N GLY A 106 10.34 14.29 0.12
CA GLY A 106 10.26 15.29 1.19
C GLY A 106 11.58 15.41 1.94
N SER A 107 11.81 16.57 2.54
CA SER A 107 12.99 16.79 3.40
C SER A 107 13.00 15.87 4.62
N ALA A 108 11.83 15.62 5.21
CA ALA A 108 11.64 14.71 6.35
C ALA A 108 11.47 13.23 5.94
N ILE A 109 11.31 12.93 4.66
CA ILE A 109 11.09 11.58 4.14
C ILE A 109 12.45 11.01 3.71
N LYS A 110 13.15 10.42 4.69
CA LYS A 110 14.52 9.88 4.57
C LYS A 110 14.62 8.48 5.17
N GLY A 111 15.39 7.61 4.53
CA GLY A 111 15.49 6.19 4.90
C GLY A 111 14.19 5.43 4.63
N ASN A 112 13.85 4.50 5.51
CA ASN A 112 12.63 3.68 5.40
C ASN A 112 11.39 4.44 5.91
N ILE A 113 11.20 5.67 5.42
CA ILE A 113 10.05 6.51 5.71
C ILE A 113 9.31 6.77 4.39
N ILE A 114 7.98 6.67 4.43
CA ILE A 114 7.11 7.05 3.33
C ILE A 114 6.04 8.01 3.82
N ASP A 115 5.52 8.85 2.92
CA ASP A 115 4.37 9.72 3.19
C ASP A 115 3.26 9.45 2.18
N VAL A 116 2.12 8.94 2.65
CA VAL A 116 0.99 8.61 1.78
C VAL A 116 0.04 9.80 1.62
N PHE A 117 -0.39 10.06 0.40
CA PHE A 117 -1.30 11.18 0.12
C PHE A 117 -2.76 10.79 0.34
N PHE A 118 -3.55 11.67 0.94
CA PHE A 118 -5.01 11.56 0.98
C PHE A 118 -5.67 12.80 0.37
N ASN A 119 -6.88 12.63 -0.15
CA ASN A 119 -7.62 13.75 -0.76
C ASN A 119 -8.16 14.71 0.31
N THR A 120 -8.35 14.23 1.55
CA THR A 120 -8.83 15.05 2.67
C THR A 120 -7.92 14.95 3.90
N LEU A 121 -7.88 16.04 4.67
CA LEU A 121 -7.16 16.08 5.95
C LEU A 121 -7.77 15.12 6.97
N ALA A 122 -9.08 14.87 6.92
CA ALA A 122 -9.75 13.92 7.81
C ALA A 122 -9.24 12.48 7.57
N GLU A 123 -9.11 12.06 6.30
CA GLU A 123 -8.55 10.76 5.95
C GLU A 123 -7.08 10.64 6.35
N ALA A 124 -6.27 11.67 6.11
CA ALA A 124 -4.86 11.70 6.52
C ALA A 124 -4.71 11.56 8.05
N ARG A 125 -5.57 12.25 8.82
CA ARG A 125 -5.62 12.11 10.28
C ARG A 125 -6.07 10.72 10.73
N GLY A 126 -7.06 10.14 10.04
CA GLY A 126 -7.49 8.77 10.30
C GLY A 126 -6.42 7.72 10.00
N TRP A 127 -5.52 8.01 9.06
CA TRP A 127 -4.32 7.20 8.83
C TRP A 127 -3.29 7.36 9.96
N GLY A 128 -2.97 8.57 10.37
CA GLY A 128 -1.99 8.81 11.43
C GLY A 128 -0.58 8.32 11.07
N VAL A 129 0.17 7.81 12.05
CA VAL A 129 1.52 7.26 11.83
C VAL A 129 1.52 5.78 12.19
N ARG A 130 2.07 4.95 11.31
CA ARG A 130 2.12 3.49 11.50
C ARG A 130 3.29 2.86 10.75
N TYR A 131 3.67 1.65 11.16
CA TYR A 131 4.61 0.83 10.40
C TYR A 131 3.83 -0.09 9.47
N VAL A 132 4.26 -0.16 8.21
CA VAL A 132 3.63 -0.98 7.16
C VAL A 132 4.70 -1.66 6.32
N ASN A 133 4.38 -2.81 5.75
CA ASN A 133 5.22 -3.36 4.68
C ASN A 133 4.90 -2.68 3.36
N VAL A 134 5.96 -2.29 2.67
CA VAL A 134 5.94 -1.72 1.32
C VAL A 134 6.59 -2.71 0.38
N TYR A 135 5.81 -3.19 -0.58
CA TYR A 135 6.26 -4.13 -1.61
C TYR A 135 6.63 -3.33 -2.85
N VAL A 136 7.88 -3.43 -3.29
CA VAL A 136 8.33 -2.87 -4.57
C VAL A 136 8.01 -3.88 -5.67
N LEU A 137 7.06 -3.54 -6.52
CA LEU A 137 6.53 -4.43 -7.56
C LEU A 137 7.52 -4.56 -8.73
N LYS A 138 7.44 -5.66 -9.48
CA LYS A 138 8.16 -5.82 -10.75
C LYS A 138 7.62 -4.89 -11.84
#